data_AF-A0A392MRV0-F1
#
_entry.id   AF-A0A392MRV0-F1
#
_cell.length_a   1.000
_cell.length_b   1.000
_cell.length_c   1.000
_cell.angle_alpha   90.00
_cell.angle_beta   90.00
_cell.angle_gamma   90.00
#
_symmetry.space_group_name_H-M   'P 1'
#
loop_
_entity.id
_entity.type
_entity.pdbx_description
1 polymer ?
#
loop_
_entity_poly.entity_id
_entity_poly.type
_entity_poly.pdbx_seq_one_letter_code
_entity_poly.pdbx_strand_id
1 'polypeptide(L)' 'MAGDDKNTVVEKKYIHVRINISGSPLECPETFPSIGRVRVQHRGILLTLKGIVIRSGAIKMHEGERKYMCHKCKN' A
#
# COMPACT_ATOMS: atom_id res chain seq x y z
N MET A 1 -18.57 35.93 -4.99
CA MET A 1 -18.51 34.82 -5.97
C MET A 1 -18.78 33.55 -5.18
N ALA A 2 -19.99 33.00 -5.31
CA ALA A 2 -20.40 31.82 -4.57
C ALA A 2 -19.58 30.62 -5.07
N GLY A 3 -18.81 30.01 -4.17
CA GLY A 3 -18.16 28.73 -4.41
C GLY A 3 -19.24 27.66 -4.49
N ASP A 4 -19.40 27.10 -5.67
CA ASP A 4 -20.32 26.01 -5.96
C ASP A 4 -19.70 24.73 -5.36
N ASP A 5 -19.88 24.51 -4.06
CA ASP A 5 -19.54 23.26 -3.36
C ASP A 5 -20.49 22.14 -3.82
N LYS A 6 -20.33 21.75 -5.09
CA LYS A 6 -20.92 20.53 -5.62
C LYS A 6 -20.27 19.38 -4.89
N ASN A 7 -20.96 18.89 -3.88
CA ASN A 7 -20.67 17.65 -3.16
C ASN A 7 -20.70 16.47 -4.15
N THR A 8 -19.64 16.34 -4.93
CA THR A 8 -19.44 15.27 -5.89
C THR A 8 -18.96 14.10 -5.07
N VAL A 9 -19.89 13.20 -4.75
CA VAL A 9 -19.56 11.92 -4.11
C VAL A 9 -18.66 11.16 -5.07
N VAL A 10 -17.36 11.17 -4.80
CA VAL A 10 -16.37 10.43 -5.58
C VAL A 10 -16.51 8.95 -5.21
N GLU A 11 -17.10 8.16 -6.10
CA GLU A 11 -17.22 6.72 -5.91
C GLU A 11 -15.84 6.05 -5.93
N LYS A 12 -15.51 5.35 -4.85
CA LYS A 12 -14.22 4.67 -4.72
C LYS A 12 -14.27 3.31 -5.42
N LYS A 13 -13.68 3.23 -6.61
CA LYS A 13 -13.65 1.99 -7.43
C LYS A 13 -12.99 0.78 -6.74
N TYR A 14 -12.05 0.99 -5.81
CA TYR A 14 -11.31 -0.08 -5.15
C TYR A 14 -11.32 0.05 -3.62
N ILE A 15 -11.73 -1.01 -2.92
CA ILE A 15 -11.74 -1.07 -1.45
C ILE A 15 -10.56 -1.92 -0.98
N HIS A 16 -9.66 -1.35 -0.18
CA HIS A 16 -8.52 -2.05 0.41
C HIS A 16 -8.81 -2.35 1.89
N VAL A 17 -8.89 -3.63 2.24
CA VAL A 17 -9.14 -4.08 3.61
C VAL A 17 -7.84 -4.04 4.42
N ARG A 18 -7.91 -3.58 5.67
CA ARG A 18 -6.79 -3.62 6.61
C ARG A 18 -6.85 -4.93 7.39
N ILE A 19 -5.76 -5.69 7.39
CA ILE A 19 -5.63 -6.92 8.18
C ILE A 19 -4.97 -6.54 9.51
N ASN A 20 -5.69 -6.70 10.61
CA ASN A 20 -5.13 -6.58 11.94
C ASN A 20 -4.98 -7.98 12.55
N ILE A 21 -3.75 -8.34 12.92
CA ILE A 21 -3.42 -9.65 13.48
C ILE A 21 -3.14 -9.62 14.98
N SER A 22 -3.24 -8.46 15.64
CA SER A 22 -3.09 -8.35 17.10
C SER A 22 -4.13 -9.21 17.83
N GLY A 23 -3.67 -10.18 18.62
CA GLY A 23 -4.52 -11.12 19.37
C GLY A 23 -5.11 -12.26 18.53
N SER A 24 -4.60 -12.51 17.33
CA SER A 24 -5.08 -13.58 16.45
C SER A 24 -4.21 -14.84 16.52
N PRO A 25 -4.75 -16.04 16.21
CA PRO A 25 -3.96 -17.27 16.08
C PRO A 25 -2.90 -17.23 14.96
N LEU A 26 -2.91 -16.20 14.12
CA LEU A 26 -1.89 -15.95 13.10
C LEU A 26 -0.64 -15.28 13.68
N GLU A 27 -0.60 -14.99 14.99
CA GLU A 27 0.61 -14.61 15.73
C GLU A 27 1.62 -15.77 15.81
N CYS A 28 2.16 -16.17 14.66
CA CYS A 28 3.24 -17.16 14.60
C CYS A 28 4.60 -16.47 14.42
N PRO A 29 5.67 -16.92 15.08
CA PRO A 29 7.00 -16.29 14.97
C PRO A 29 7.52 -16.14 13.53
N GLU A 30 7.06 -17.00 12.63
CA GLU A 30 7.42 -17.01 11.21
C GLU A 30 6.87 -15.79 10.45
N THR A 31 5.74 -15.23 10.88
CA THR A 31 5.14 -14.02 10.28
C THR A 31 5.47 -12.73 11.05
N PHE A 32 6.16 -12.87 12.21
CA PHE A 32 6.60 -11.78 13.09
C PHE A 32 8.13 -11.76 13.30
N PRO A 33 8.96 -11.81 12.24
CA PRO A 33 10.40 -11.70 12.41
C PRO A 33 10.76 -10.31 12.94
N SER A 34 11.81 -10.21 13.75
CA SER A 34 12.43 -8.91 14.00
C SER A 34 12.97 -8.35 12.68
N ILE A 35 13.00 -7.03 12.54
CA ILE A 35 13.43 -6.38 11.28
C ILE A 35 14.81 -6.87 10.80
N GLY A 36 15.74 -7.16 11.71
CA GLY A 36 17.07 -7.71 11.41
C GLY A 36 17.08 -9.18 10.99
N ARG A 37 15.96 -9.91 11.13
CA ARG A 37 15.79 -11.32 10.74
C ARG A 37 15.01 -11.50 9.44
N VAL A 38 14.56 -10.43 8.79
CA VAL A 38 13.93 -10.54 7.46
C VAL A 38 14.98 -11.03 6.45
N ARG A 39 14.63 -12.09 5.72
CA ARG A 39 15.45 -12.81 4.71
C ARG A 39 14.65 -13.13 3.46
N VAL A 40 15.32 -13.61 2.41
CA VAL A 40 14.73 -13.98 1.11
C VAL A 40 13.52 -14.93 1.20
N GLN A 41 13.50 -15.82 2.19
CA GLN A 41 12.41 -16.77 2.42
C GLN A 41 11.05 -16.12 2.73
N HIS A 42 11.02 -14.85 3.14
CA HIS A 42 9.77 -14.14 3.47
C HIS A 42 9.21 -13.35 2.27
N ARG A 43 9.81 -13.48 1.08
CA ARG A 43 9.32 -12.81 -0.14
C ARG A 43 7.92 -13.31 -0.49
N GLY A 44 7.02 -12.37 -0.77
CA GLY A 44 5.64 -12.70 -1.19
C GLY A 44 4.71 -13.16 -0.05
N ILE A 45 5.16 -13.05 1.21
CA ILE A 45 4.39 -13.39 2.39
C ILE A 45 4.01 -12.11 3.14
N LEU A 46 2.81 -12.08 3.75
CA LEU A 46 2.40 -11.00 4.63
C LEU A 46 3.18 -11.07 5.95
N LEU A 47 3.85 -9.97 6.33
CA LEU A 47 4.64 -9.88 7.55
C LEU A 47 4.13 -8.75 8.45
N THR A 48 4.32 -8.93 9.75
CA THR A 48 4.17 -7.85 10.74
C THR A 48 5.50 -7.59 11.43
N LEU A 49 5.92 -6.32 11.40
CA LEU A 49 7.21 -5.89 11.92
C LEU A 49 7.00 -4.84 13.03
N LYS A 50 7.85 -4.89 14.05
CA LYS A 50 7.89 -3.90 15.14
C LYS A 50 9.18 -3.08 15.04
N GLY A 51 9.08 -1.76 15.11
CA GLY A 51 10.22 -0.85 15.03
C GLY A 51 9.84 0.60 15.29
N ILE A 52 10.85 1.48 15.36
CA ILE A 52 10.67 2.93 15.54
C ILE A 52 10.65 3.59 14.15
N VAL A 53 9.69 4.47 13.91
CA VAL A 53 9.66 5.31 12.70
C VAL A 53 10.66 6.44 12.86
N ILE A 54 11.75 6.42 12.09
CA ILE A 54 12.84 7.43 12.19
C ILE A 54 12.75 8.57 11.17
N ARG A 55 12.00 8.38 10.07
CA ARG A 55 11.85 9.36 8.99
C ARG A 55 10.56 9.12 8.21
N SER A 56 9.90 10.20 7.83
CA SER A 56 8.80 10.21 6.86
C SER A 56 9.19 11.07 5.66
N GLY A 57 8.95 10.57 4.45
CA GLY A 57 9.15 11.33 3.21
C GLY A 57 7.93 12.20 2.86
N ALA A 58 8.07 13.03 1.83
CA ALA A 58 6.95 13.78 1.26
C ALA A 58 5.95 12.84 0.56
N ILE A 59 4.66 13.24 0.54
CA ILE A 59 3.61 12.53 -0.19
C ILE A 59 3.83 12.74 -1.69
N LYS A 60 3.89 11.64 -2.44
CA LYS A 60 4.07 11.64 -3.90
C LYS A 60 2.94 10.89 -4.57
N MET A 61 2.50 11.41 -5.71
CA MET A 61 1.54 10.74 -6.57
C MET A 61 2.26 9.65 -7.36
N HIS A 62 1.81 8.39 -7.21
CA HIS A 62 2.26 7.28 -8.03
C HIS A 62 1.21 6.97 -9.09
N GLU A 63 1.66 6.75 -10.33
CA GLU A 63 0.80 6.36 -11.44
C GLU A 63 0.29 4.93 -11.19
N GLY A 64 -1.04 4.78 -11.02
CA GLY A 64 -1.65 3.48 -10.71
C GLY A 64 -1.76 2.55 -11.92
N GLU A 65 -2.05 3.10 -13.09
CA GLU A 65 -2.08 2.39 -14.37
C GLU A 65 -1.44 3.28 -15.42
N ARG A 66 -0.57 2.70 -16.25
CA ARG A 66 0.07 3.41 -17.36
C ARG A 66 -0.23 2.73 -18.68
N LYS A 67 -0.72 3.51 -19.63
CA LYS A 67 -0.85 3.09 -21.03
C LYS A 67 0.32 3.66 -21.82
N TYR A 68 1.02 2.77 -22.51
CA TYR A 68 2.08 3.17 -23.41
C TYR A 68 1.55 3.17 -24.84
N MET A 69 1.93 4.17 -25.62
CA MET A 69 1.64 4.23 -27.04
C MET A 69 2.90 3.89 -27.81
N CYS A 70 2.80 2.95 -28.75
CA CYS A 70 3.93 2.65 -29.60
C CYS A 70 4.21 3.85 -30.52
N HIS A 71 5.46 4.33 -30.54
CA HIS A 71 5.83 5.48 -31.38
C HIS A 71 5.69 5.18 -32.89
N LYS A 72 5.84 3.92 -33.30
CA LYS A 72 5.78 3.51 -34.72
C LYS A 72 4.36 3.38 -35.23
N CYS A 73 3.52 2.60 -34.54
CA CYS A 73 2.15 2.32 -35.01
C CYS A 73 1.10 3.26 -34.42
N LYS A 74 1.45 4.06 -33.40
CA LYS A 74 0.55 5.01 -32.70
C LYS A 74 -0.73 4.38 -32.13
N ASN A 75 -0.74 3.06 -32.00
CA ASN A 75 -1.76 2.27 -31.33
C ASN A 75 -1.22 1.67 -30.03
#